data_AF-A0A3G9DNW3-F1
#
_entry.id   AF-A0A3G9DNW3-F1
#
_cell.length_a   1.000
_cell.length_b   1.000
_cell.length_c   1.000
_cell.angle_alpha   90.00
_cell.angle_beta   90.00
_cell.angle_gamma   90.00
#
_symmetry.space_group_name_H-M   'P 1'
#
loop_
_entity.id
_entity.type
_entity.pdbx_description
1 polymer ?
#
loop_
_entity_poly.entity_id
_entity_poly.type
_entity_poly.pdbx_seq_one_letter_code
_entity_poly.pdbx_strand_id
1 'polypeptide(L)' 'MKQIIITISAYYLDRLDVVAENLREEGVTITRLYEFGVIIGYAEEEIIDKIRHHKEIASLTDEKDVVIPPPEEDVQ' A
#
# COMPACT_ATOMS: atom_id res chain seq x y z
N MET A 1 6.98 -7.02 9.19
CA MET A 1 6.76 -6.20 7.98
C MET A 1 5.99 -6.94 6.89
N LYS A 2 4.90 -6.37 6.40
CA LYS A 2 4.13 -6.84 5.23
C LYS A 2 4.27 -5.83 4.08
N GLN A 3 4.24 -6.31 2.83
CA GLN A 3 4.14 -5.42 1.68
C GLN A 3 2.75 -4.81 1.63
N ILE A 4 2.68 -3.50 1.40
CA ILE A 4 1.44 -2.76 1.29
C ILE A 4 1.38 -1.95 0.01
N ILE A 5 0.17 -1.85 -0.52
CA ILE A 5 -0.20 -0.98 -1.63
C ILE A 5 -1.22 0.00 -1.08
N ILE A 6 -0.89 1.28 -1.14
CA ILE A 6 -1.73 2.38 -0.66
C ILE A 6 -2.19 3.17 -1.89
N THR A 7 -3.51 3.34 -2.01
CA THR A 7 -4.12 4.25 -2.97
C THR A 7 -4.53 5.52 -2.25
N ILE A 8 -4.00 6.65 -2.69
CA ILE A 8 -4.28 7.98 -2.16
C ILE A 8 -5.53 8.56 -2.82
N SER A 9 -6.33 9.23 -2.02
CA SER A 9 -7.54 9.92 -2.46
C SER A 9 -7.20 11.07 -3.43
N ALA A 10 -8.00 11.23 -4.48
CA ALA A 10 -7.80 12.25 -5.51
C ALA A 10 -7.71 13.69 -4.93
N TYR A 11 -8.35 13.94 -3.79
CA TYR A 11 -8.33 15.22 -3.08
C TYR A 11 -6.96 15.59 -2.47
N TYR A 12 -6.01 14.66 -2.44
CA TYR A 12 -4.70 14.83 -1.81
C TYR A 12 -3.53 14.60 -2.79
N LEU A 13 -3.79 14.42 -4.09
CA LEU A 13 -2.74 14.21 -5.09
C LEU A 13 -1.79 15.40 -5.24
N ASP A 14 -2.28 16.61 -5.01
CA ASP A 14 -1.49 17.85 -5.00
C ASP A 14 -0.50 17.91 -3.82
N ARG A 15 -0.69 17.06 -2.81
CA ARG A 15 0.09 16.98 -1.58
C ARG A 15 0.71 15.60 -1.37
N LEU A 16 0.92 14.86 -2.45
CA LEU A 16 1.45 13.50 -2.42
C LEU A 16 2.79 13.39 -1.67
N ASP A 17 3.68 14.36 -1.86
CA ASP A 17 4.98 14.39 -1.16
C ASP A 17 4.81 14.51 0.35
N VAL A 18 3.88 15.36 0.80
CA VAL A 18 3.58 15.54 2.23
C VAL A 18 2.97 14.27 2.82
N VAL A 19 2.05 13.63 2.09
CA VAL A 19 1.47 12.36 2.50
C VAL A 19 2.54 11.27 2.60
N ALA A 20 3.46 11.20 1.62
CA ALA A 20 4.55 10.23 1.62
C ALA A 20 5.50 10.44 2.81
N GLU A 21 5.85 11.68 3.15
CA GLU A 21 6.69 11.98 4.31
C GLU A 21 6.00 11.60 5.62
N ASN A 22 4.73 11.95 5.80
CA ASN A 22 3.96 11.55 7.00
C ASN A 22 3.92 10.02 7.16
N LEU A 23 3.68 9.28 6.07
CA LEU A 23 3.70 7.82 6.11
C LEU A 23 5.07 7.28 6.51
N ARG A 24 6.17 7.90 6.07
CA ARG A 24 7.53 7.52 6.50
C ARG A 24 7.75 7.77 7.98
N GLU A 25 7.31 8.92 8.50
CA GLU A 25 7.39 9.26 9.93
C GLU A 25 6.58 8.27 10.80
N GLU A 26 5.47 7.76 10.27
CA GLU A 26 4.64 6.74 10.92
C GLU A 26 5.22 5.31 10.83
N GLY A 27 6.32 5.11 10.11
CA GLY A 27 7.02 3.84 10.03
C GLY A 27 6.77 3.05 8.74
N VAL A 28 6.22 3.67 7.69
CA VAL A 28 6.13 3.06 6.36
C VAL A 28 7.44 3.22 5.60
N THR A 29 8.03 2.11 5.18
CA THR A 29 9.16 2.11 4.25
C THR A 29 8.63 2.18 2.82
N ILE A 30 8.64 3.37 2.20
CA ILE A 30 8.19 3.57 0.82
C ILE A 30 9.26 3.10 -0.16
N THR A 31 8.91 2.17 -1.05
CA THR A 31 9.77 1.67 -2.13
C THR A 31 9.44 2.30 -3.47
N ARG A 32 8.17 2.62 -3.73
CA ARG A 32 7.72 3.29 -4.94
C ARG A 32 6.64 4.31 -4.62
N LEU A 33 6.74 5.46 -5.28
CA LEU A 33 5.77 6.54 -5.23
C LEU A 33 5.41 6.88 -6.67
N TYR A 34 4.12 6.78 -7.00
CA TYR A 34 3.60 7.10 -8.32
C TYR A 34 2.76 8.38 -8.26
N GLU A 35 3.01 9.31 -9.19
CA GLU A 35 2.36 10.62 -9.25
C GLU A 35 0.82 10.54 -9.34
N PHE A 36 0.28 9.42 -9.82
CA PHE A 36 -1.16 9.18 -9.91
C PHE A 36 -1.81 8.68 -8.61
N GLY A 37 -1.10 8.73 -7.47
CA GLY A 37 -1.69 8.43 -6.17
C GLY A 37 -1.48 7.01 -5.66
N VAL A 38 -0.46 6.29 -6.14
CA VAL A 38 -0.17 4.93 -5.64
C VAL A 38 1.18 4.90 -4.94
N ILE A 39 1.20 4.34 -3.74
CA ILE A 39 2.39 4.15 -2.93
C ILE A 39 2.56 2.66 -2.67
N ILE A 40 3.76 2.14 -2.91
CA ILE A 40 4.13 0.76 -2.57
C ILE A 40 5.21 0.85 -1.49
N GLY A 41 5.06 0.04 -0.46
CA GLY A 41 6.02 0.02 0.64
C GLY A 41 5.85 -1.17 1.56
N TYR A 42 6.53 -1.11 2.69
CA TYR A 42 6.45 -2.09 3.76
C TYR A 42 6.09 -1.39 5.07
N ALA A 43 5.24 -2.02 5.87
CA ALA A 43 4.89 -1.55 7.20
C ALA A 43 4.67 -2.71 8.16
N GLU A 44 4.75 -2.45 9.46
CA GLU A 44 4.32 -3.40 10.49
C GLU A 44 2.80 -3.42 10.61
N GLU A 45 2.25 -4.55 11.06
CA GLU A 45 0.80 -4.76 11.15
C GLU A 45 0.11 -3.69 12.03
N GLU A 46 0.73 -3.30 13.14
CA GLU A 46 0.25 -2.23 14.01
C GLU A 46 0.21 -0.85 13.32
N ILE A 47 1.10 -0.62 12.35
CA ILE A 47 1.14 0.63 11.57
C ILE A 47 0.08 0.58 10.48
N ILE A 48 -0.10 -0.58 9.83
CA ILE A 48 -1.12 -0.79 8.80
C ILE A 48 -2.52 -0.45 9.32
N ASP A 49 -2.85 -0.91 10.53
CA ASP A 49 -4.14 -0.64 11.15
C ASP A 49 -4.33 0.84 11.50
N LYS A 50 -3.27 1.56 11.85
CA LYS A 50 -3.32 3.01 12.10
C LYS A 50 -3.57 3.78 10.81
N ILE A 51 -2.72 3.58 9.82
CA ILE A 51 -2.77 4.35 8.57
C ILE A 51 -4.04 4.08 7.77
N ARG A 52 -4.66 2.89 7.89
CA ARG A 52 -5.94 2.57 7.22
C ARG A 52 -7.07 3.55 7.51
N HIS A 53 -7.01 4.28 8.63
CA HIS A 53 -8.03 5.25 9.05
C HIS A 53 -7.76 6.69 8.59
N HIS A 54 -6.66 6.91 7.87
CA HIS A 54 -6.28 8.24 7.39
C HIS A 54 -7.19 8.74 6.27
N LYS A 55 -7.51 10.03 6.27
CA LYS A 55 -8.46 10.63 5.32
C LYS A 55 -7.89 10.70 3.89
N GLU A 56 -6.58 10.75 3.79
CA GLU A 56 -5.81 10.73 2.56
C GLU A 56 -5.76 9.34 1.92
N ILE A 57 -5.99 8.26 2.68
CA ILE A 57 -5.96 6.89 2.16
C ILE A 57 -7.35 6.52 1.64
N ALA A 58 -7.44 6.31 0.32
CA ALA A 58 -8.65 5.78 -0.30
C ALA A 58 -8.73 4.25 -0.18
N SER A 59 -7.59 3.56 -0.25
CA SER A 59 -7.50 2.12 -0.06
C SER A 59 -6.12 1.73 0.45
N LEU A 60 -6.07 0.67 1.27
CA LEU A 60 -4.83 0.01 1.66
C LEU A 60 -5.01 -1.49 1.56
N THR A 61 -4.14 -2.13 0.79
CA THR A 61 -4.08 -3.58 0.64
C THR A 61 -2.73 -4.08 1.09
N ASP A 62 -2.70 -4.97 2.09
CA ASP A 62 -1.55 -5.81 2.37
C ASP A 62 -1.55 -7.00 1.41
N GLU A 63 -0.40 -7.27 0.78
CA GLU A 63 -0.25 -8.52 0.03
C GLU A 63 -0.29 -9.68 1.03
N LYS A 64 -1.35 -10.48 0.94
CA LYS A 64 -1.32 -11.85 1.43
C LYS A 64 -0.69 -12.68 0.33
N ASP A 65 0.33 -13.46 0.66
CA ASP A 65 0.89 -14.46 -0.24
C ASP A 65 -0.24 -15.35 -0.78
N VAL A 66 -0.70 -15.07 -2.00
CA VAL A 66 -1.61 -15.95 -2.70
C VAL A 66 -0.73 -17.00 -3.36
N VAL A 67 -0.69 -18.19 -2.77
CA VAL A 67 -0.17 -19.37 -3.46
C VAL A 67 -1.11 -19.62 -4.63
N ILE A 68 -0.74 -19.14 -5.82
CA ILE A 68 -1.45 -19.48 -7.05
C ILE A 68 -1.15 -20.96 -7.28
N PRO A 69 -2.12 -21.88 -7.17
CA PRO A 69 -1.87 -23.27 -7.47
C PRO A 69 -1.41 -23.36 -8.94
N PRO A 70 -0.49 -24.28 -9.27
CA PRO A 70 -0.19 -24.54 -10.68
C PRO A 70 -1.51 -24.84 -11.41
N PRO A 71 -1.69 -24.34 -12.65
CA PRO A 71 -2.86 -24.70 -13.43
C PRO A 71 -2.94 -26.22 -13.47
N GLU A 72 -4.12 -26.79 -13.16
CA GLU A 72 -4.35 -28.23 -13.30
C GLU A 72 -3.96 -28.61 -14.73
N GLU A 73 -2.95 -29.49 -14.87
CA GLU A 73 -2.43 -29.93 -16.15
C GLU A 73 -3.60 -30.32 -17.05
N ASP A 74 -3.57 -29.81 -18.29
CA ASP A 74 -4.56 -30.12 -19.32
C ASP A 74 -4.88 -31.62 -19.31
N VAL A 75 -6.15 -31.94 -19.05
CA VAL A 75 -6.69 -33.29 -19.17
C VAL A 75 -6.44 -33.76 -20.60
N GLN A 76 -5.57 -34.76 -20.76
CA GLN A 76 -5.37 -35.49 -22.03
C GLN A 76 -6.51 -36.46 -22.32
#